data_AF-A0A9W6SR15-F1
#
_entry.id   AF-A0A9W6SR15-F1
#
_cell.length_a   1.000
_cell.length_b   1.000
_cell.length_c   1.000
_cell.angle_alpha   90.00
_cell.angle_beta   90.00
_cell.angle_gamma   90.00
#
_symmetry.space_group_name_H-M   'P 1'
#
loop_
_entity.id
_entity.type
_entity.pdbx_description
1 polymer ?
#
loop_
_entity_poly.entity_id
_entity_poly.type
_entity_poly.pdbx_seq_one_letter_code
_entity_poly.pdbx_strand_id
1 'polypeptide(L)'
;MDARSSFIVDVLRAEFGELMAADPYAFERKFRKMAGNAFAFYRGSACLFYADVHGQDDPYLDERTSRVWIHGDLHAENFGTYMNAAGQLVFNVNDFDEAYVGPFTWDLKRFAASIALIGYGKALSDEDISVLVRRFAAAYLREIRVIAAKGDDAIGELTLANTDGPLKRVLQEARLNTRTAMLDRQTTIDDYDRRFSVFEGVYEVDDATRSRVLDAFYDCLATMPSDYVLRPTSIEVKDVVLRKGVGIGSAGLPSYNLLLEGNSQALENDVVLYMKQGQVPAVSRVVTDSAVASYFAHQGQRTAESQRALQAHADPWLGYATLDGIGQVVAEVSPYASDLDWTELDDMGDIGLVVGSLGAAVARMHAVADDESSHTLVDYSTEEAIAAAVGEDDKGFAEMLVEFAHGYGVRARTDHQLFVDVFRNGQLPLR
;
A
#
# COMPACT_ATOMS: atom_id res chain seq x y z
N MET A 1 -13.68 -13.97 28.17
CA MET A 1 -13.16 -12.91 27.29
C MET A 1 -14.18 -11.79 27.33
N ASP A 2 -13.76 -10.53 27.47
CA ASP A 2 -14.70 -9.40 27.40
C ASP A 2 -15.24 -9.23 25.96
N ALA A 3 -16.24 -8.37 25.80
CA ALA A 3 -16.92 -8.18 24.51
C ALA A 3 -15.98 -7.63 23.42
N ARG A 4 -15.07 -6.71 23.75
CA ARG A 4 -14.16 -6.11 22.76
C ARG A 4 -13.07 -7.09 22.35
N SER A 5 -12.51 -7.83 23.29
CA SER A 5 -11.56 -8.91 22.99
C SER A 5 -12.17 -9.98 22.09
N SER A 6 -13.43 -10.35 22.33
CA SER A 6 -14.15 -11.33 21.49
C SER A 6 -14.34 -10.78 20.07
N PHE A 7 -14.76 -9.51 19.95
CA PHE A 7 -14.89 -8.84 18.66
C PHE A 7 -13.57 -8.81 17.87
N ILE A 8 -12.44 -8.46 18.51
CA ILE A 8 -11.12 -8.48 17.86
C ILE A 8 -10.78 -9.86 17.34
N VAL A 9 -10.97 -10.90 18.16
CA VAL A 9 -10.70 -12.29 17.78
C VAL A 9 -11.57 -12.70 16.60
N ASP A 10 -12.87 -12.38 16.62
CA ASP A 10 -13.81 -12.75 15.57
C ASP A 10 -13.46 -12.07 14.24
N VAL A 11 -13.13 -10.77 14.25
CA VAL A 11 -12.72 -10.04 13.04
C VAL A 11 -11.41 -10.59 12.47
N LEU A 12 -10.40 -10.83 13.31
CA LEU A 12 -9.12 -11.39 12.86
C LEU A 12 -9.27 -12.81 12.32
N ARG A 13 -10.16 -13.64 12.90
CA ARG A 13 -10.45 -14.99 12.40
C ARG A 13 -11.22 -14.96 11.09
N ALA A 14 -12.16 -14.03 10.95
CA ALA A 14 -12.90 -13.84 9.70
C ALA A 14 -11.96 -13.40 8.56
N GLU A 15 -11.01 -12.51 8.85
CA GLU A 15 -10.06 -12.02 7.84
C GLU A 15 -8.98 -13.05 7.51
N PHE A 16 -8.36 -13.64 8.53
CA PHE A 16 -7.13 -14.40 8.37
C PHE A 16 -7.29 -15.91 8.55
N GLY A 17 -8.47 -16.43 8.87
CA GLY A 17 -8.67 -17.82 9.28
C GLY A 17 -8.14 -18.86 8.28
N GLU A 18 -8.41 -18.66 6.98
CA GLU A 18 -7.91 -19.55 5.92
C GLU A 18 -6.39 -19.49 5.78
N LEU A 19 -5.82 -18.28 5.83
CA LEU A 19 -4.38 -18.07 5.73
C LEU A 19 -3.63 -18.56 6.98
N MET A 20 -4.23 -18.42 8.17
CA MET A 20 -3.74 -18.98 9.42
C MET A 20 -3.71 -20.51 9.37
N ALA A 21 -4.72 -21.14 8.77
CA ALA A 21 -4.75 -22.59 8.59
C ALA A 21 -3.71 -23.07 7.55
N ALA A 22 -3.48 -22.27 6.51
CA ALA A 22 -2.50 -22.58 5.46
C ALA A 22 -1.04 -22.46 5.93
N ASP A 23 -0.71 -21.42 6.71
CA ASP A 23 0.63 -21.22 7.29
C ASP A 23 0.59 -20.65 8.72
N PRO A 24 0.36 -21.52 9.74
CA PRO A 24 0.36 -21.14 11.14
C PRO A 24 1.62 -20.39 11.60
N TYR A 25 2.78 -20.77 11.07
CA TYR A 25 4.07 -20.20 11.48
C TYR A 25 4.26 -18.79 10.94
N ALA A 26 3.83 -18.52 9.70
CA ALA A 26 3.82 -17.15 9.17
C ALA A 26 2.89 -16.25 9.99
N PHE A 27 1.72 -16.73 10.40
CA PHE A 27 0.81 -15.95 11.24
C PHE A 27 1.32 -15.76 12.67
N GLU A 28 2.03 -16.74 13.24
CA GLU A 28 2.72 -16.54 14.51
C GLU A 28 3.73 -15.39 14.42
N ARG A 29 4.53 -15.34 13.35
CA ARG A 29 5.46 -14.21 13.11
C ARG A 29 4.72 -12.88 12.89
N LYS A 30 3.63 -12.88 12.10
CA LYS A 30 2.78 -11.70 11.87
C LYS A 30 2.25 -11.15 13.20
N PHE A 31 1.64 -12.00 14.01
CA PHE A 31 1.07 -11.61 15.29
C PHE A 31 2.13 -11.19 16.32
N ARG A 32 3.33 -11.78 16.28
CA ARG A 32 4.48 -11.28 17.07
C ARG A 32 4.91 -9.88 16.67
N LYS A 33 4.93 -9.55 15.37
CA LYS A 33 5.21 -8.19 14.89
C LYS A 33 4.12 -7.22 15.32
N MET A 34 2.84 -7.58 15.13
CA MET A 34 1.69 -6.78 15.57
C MET A 34 1.70 -6.54 17.09
N ALA A 35 2.13 -7.52 17.88
CA ALA A 35 2.24 -7.39 19.33
C ALA A 35 3.32 -6.38 19.78
N GLY A 36 4.26 -6.01 18.90
CA GLY A 36 5.39 -5.15 19.25
C GLY A 36 5.00 -3.75 19.70
N ASN A 37 4.00 -3.13 19.08
CA ASN A 37 3.46 -1.83 19.48
C ASN A 37 2.08 -1.56 18.82
N ALA A 38 1.37 -0.55 19.30
CA ALA A 38 0.02 -0.22 18.83
C ALA A 38 -0.03 0.22 17.35
N PHE A 39 1.02 0.86 16.83
CA PHE A 39 1.10 1.23 15.41
C PHE A 39 1.25 -0.01 14.52
N ALA A 40 2.14 -0.93 14.88
CA ALA A 40 2.34 -2.21 14.20
C ALA A 40 1.07 -3.08 14.22
N PHE A 41 0.34 -3.09 15.33
CA PHE A 41 -0.99 -3.70 15.43
C PHE A 41 -1.97 -3.05 14.45
N TYR A 42 -2.09 -1.72 14.48
CA TYR A 42 -3.03 -0.96 13.67
C TYR A 42 -2.86 -1.16 12.16
N ARG A 43 -1.62 -1.14 11.66
CA ARG A 43 -1.33 -1.48 10.26
C ARG A 43 -1.56 -2.96 9.93
N GLY A 44 -1.34 -3.86 10.89
CA GLY A 44 -1.58 -5.29 10.71
C GLY A 44 -3.04 -5.71 10.81
N SER A 45 -3.96 -4.80 11.16
CA SER A 45 -5.37 -5.08 11.43
C SER A 45 -6.33 -4.12 10.71
N ALA A 46 -6.11 -3.84 9.43
CA ALA A 46 -7.00 -3.00 8.62
C ALA A 46 -8.48 -3.44 8.68
N CYS A 47 -8.73 -4.75 8.69
CA CYS A 47 -10.08 -5.32 8.87
C CYS A 47 -10.80 -4.85 10.14
N LEU A 48 -10.08 -4.66 11.25
CA LEU A 48 -10.67 -4.17 12.50
C LEU A 48 -11.11 -2.71 12.38
N PHE A 49 -10.33 -1.89 11.66
CA PHE A 49 -10.71 -0.52 11.35
C PHE A 49 -11.98 -0.46 10.53
N TYR A 50 -12.05 -1.21 9.42
CA TYR A 50 -13.24 -1.22 8.58
C TYR A 50 -14.49 -1.76 9.29
N ALA A 51 -14.34 -2.80 10.11
CA ALA A 51 -15.42 -3.31 10.94
C ALA A 51 -15.96 -2.28 11.95
N ASP A 52 -15.11 -1.37 12.42
CA ASP A 52 -15.48 -0.32 13.37
C ASP A 52 -16.08 0.94 12.69
N VAL A 53 -15.57 1.34 11.52
CA VAL A 53 -16.02 2.57 10.84
C VAL A 53 -17.22 2.36 9.93
N HIS A 54 -17.51 1.11 9.57
CA HIS A 54 -18.69 0.78 8.79
C HIS A 54 -19.98 1.21 9.50
N GLY A 55 -20.82 1.97 8.81
CA GLY A 55 -22.10 2.48 9.32
C GLY A 55 -21.99 3.69 10.25
N GLN A 56 -20.81 4.32 10.39
CA GLN A 56 -20.69 5.62 11.04
C GLN A 56 -21.17 6.73 10.09
N ASP A 57 -21.89 7.71 10.65
CA ASP A 57 -22.27 8.91 9.91
C ASP A 57 -21.01 9.72 9.54
N ASP A 58 -21.00 10.25 8.31
CA ASP A 58 -19.94 11.11 7.81
C ASP A 58 -20.56 12.27 7.01
N PRO A 59 -20.42 13.52 7.48
CA PRO A 59 -21.09 14.66 6.86
C PRO A 59 -20.51 15.05 5.49
N TYR A 60 -19.37 14.50 5.10
CA TYR A 60 -18.70 14.78 3.83
C TYR A 60 -18.87 13.65 2.81
N LEU A 61 -19.71 12.65 3.11
CA LEU A 61 -20.05 11.57 2.20
C LEU A 61 -21.39 11.82 1.49
N ASP A 62 -21.37 11.72 0.17
CA ASP A 62 -22.53 11.62 -0.71
C ASP A 62 -22.39 10.38 -1.63
N GLU A 63 -23.26 10.26 -2.63
CA GLU A 63 -23.23 9.15 -3.60
C GLU A 63 -21.87 9.01 -4.31
N ARG A 64 -21.22 10.14 -4.64
CA ARG A 64 -19.93 10.18 -5.34
C ARG A 64 -18.78 10.02 -4.35
N THR A 65 -18.75 10.78 -3.26
CA THR A 65 -17.61 10.72 -2.33
C THR A 65 -17.57 9.43 -1.51
N SER A 66 -18.65 8.62 -1.53
CA SER A 66 -18.66 7.24 -1.03
C SER A 66 -18.06 6.20 -2.00
N ARG A 67 -17.77 6.59 -3.25
CA ARG A 67 -17.32 5.70 -4.34
C ARG A 67 -15.99 6.17 -4.95
N VAL A 68 -15.02 6.50 -4.11
CA VAL A 68 -13.70 6.95 -4.55
C VAL A 68 -12.72 5.78 -4.53
N TRP A 69 -11.76 5.75 -5.45
CA TRP A 69 -10.62 4.85 -5.31
C TRP A 69 -9.81 5.25 -4.07
N ILE A 70 -9.71 4.33 -3.12
CA ILE A 70 -8.96 4.50 -1.88
C ILE A 70 -7.82 3.50 -1.79
N HIS A 71 -6.76 3.87 -1.07
CA HIS A 71 -5.63 3.01 -0.77
C HIS A 71 -5.99 1.82 0.11
N GLY A 72 -6.95 1.98 1.03
CA GLY A 72 -7.46 0.88 1.87
C GLY A 72 -6.57 0.50 3.05
N ASP A 73 -5.27 0.81 3.01
CA ASP A 73 -4.38 0.72 4.19
C ASP A 73 -3.57 1.99 4.40
N LEU A 74 -4.18 3.16 4.22
CA LEU A 74 -3.41 4.41 4.33
C LEU A 74 -2.94 4.68 5.77
N HIS A 75 -1.62 4.73 5.96
CA HIS A 75 -0.98 5.08 7.22
C HIS A 75 0.39 5.72 6.99
N ALA A 76 0.93 6.39 8.00
CA ALA A 76 2.19 7.15 7.91
C ALA A 76 3.41 6.38 7.38
N GLU A 77 3.50 5.06 7.59
CA GLU A 77 4.59 4.21 7.04
C GLU A 77 4.31 3.63 5.62
N ASN A 78 3.17 3.92 4.98
CA ASN A 78 2.85 3.43 3.62
C ASN A 78 3.20 4.47 2.54
N PHE A 79 4.36 5.09 2.70
CA PHE A 79 4.92 6.04 1.75
C PHE A 79 6.40 5.76 1.54
N GLY A 80 6.85 5.94 0.31
CA GLY A 80 8.26 5.75 -0.02
C GLY A 80 8.57 6.19 -1.42
N THR A 81 9.77 5.87 -1.87
CA THR A 81 10.28 6.29 -3.17
C THR A 81 10.15 5.22 -4.24
N TYR A 82 9.94 5.65 -5.47
CA TYR A 82 10.11 4.81 -6.65
C TYR A 82 10.59 5.65 -7.83
N MET A 83 10.97 4.97 -8.91
CA MET A 83 11.24 5.62 -10.19
C MET A 83 9.98 5.56 -11.03
N ASN A 84 9.44 6.69 -11.43
CA ASN A 84 8.28 6.71 -12.31
C ASN A 84 8.66 6.32 -13.75
N ALA A 85 7.65 6.11 -14.60
CA ALA A 85 7.85 5.74 -16.00
C ALA A 85 8.67 6.77 -16.83
N ALA A 86 8.73 8.03 -16.37
CA ALA A 86 9.55 9.09 -16.98
C ALA A 86 11.01 9.11 -16.50
N GLY A 87 11.42 8.19 -15.63
CA GLY A 87 12.78 8.13 -15.09
C GLY A 87 13.07 9.19 -14.01
N GLN A 88 12.04 9.69 -13.33
CA GLN A 88 12.17 10.60 -12.20
C GLN A 88 11.96 9.89 -10.87
N LEU A 89 12.79 10.22 -9.88
CA LEU A 89 12.60 9.77 -8.50
C LEU A 89 11.46 10.56 -7.87
N VAL A 90 10.45 9.82 -7.44
CA VAL A 90 9.24 10.34 -6.84
C VAL A 90 9.03 9.72 -5.47
N PHE A 91 8.40 10.48 -4.58
CA PHE A 91 7.91 9.99 -3.30
C PHE A 91 6.38 10.02 -3.32
N ASN A 92 5.75 8.88 -3.03
CA ASN A 92 4.29 8.78 -2.99
C ASN A 92 3.84 7.64 -2.07
N VAL A 93 2.53 7.43 -2.02
CA VAL A 93 1.89 6.27 -1.39
C VAL A 93 2.35 4.98 -2.09
N ASN A 94 2.60 3.94 -1.29
CA ASN A 94 3.07 2.61 -1.72
C ASN A 94 2.17 1.51 -1.11
N ASP A 95 2.21 0.30 -1.71
CA ASP A 95 1.52 -0.93 -1.26
C ASP A 95 -0.02 -0.92 -1.42
N PHE A 96 -0.48 -1.17 -2.65
CA PHE A 96 -1.91 -1.13 -3.04
C PHE A 96 -2.64 -2.47 -2.84
N ASP A 97 -2.12 -3.36 -2.00
CA ASP A 97 -2.71 -4.67 -1.67
C ASP A 97 -4.15 -4.56 -1.11
N GLU A 98 -4.49 -3.43 -0.50
CA GLU A 98 -5.77 -3.17 0.16
C GLU A 98 -6.66 -2.18 -0.64
N ALA A 99 -6.17 -1.69 -1.79
CA ALA A 99 -6.83 -0.66 -2.56
C ALA A 99 -8.16 -1.15 -3.14
N TYR A 100 -9.17 -0.29 -3.03
CA TYR A 100 -10.56 -0.60 -3.37
C TYR A 100 -11.37 0.67 -3.61
N VAL A 101 -12.58 0.54 -4.13
CA VAL A 101 -13.52 1.67 -4.20
C VAL A 101 -14.30 1.77 -2.89
N GLY A 102 -14.32 2.96 -2.30
CA GLY A 102 -15.03 3.24 -1.05
C GLY A 102 -14.98 4.72 -0.64
N PRO A 103 -15.45 5.03 0.57
CA PRO A 103 -15.44 6.39 1.10
C PRO A 103 -14.03 6.98 1.23
N PHE A 104 -13.77 8.12 0.58
CA PHE A 104 -12.46 8.78 0.63
C PHE A 104 -12.04 9.16 2.06
N THR A 105 -13.01 9.48 2.92
CA THR A 105 -12.75 9.84 4.32
C THR A 105 -12.18 8.69 5.12
N TRP A 106 -12.37 7.42 4.70
CA TRP A 106 -11.80 6.28 5.40
C TRP A 106 -10.28 6.27 5.35
N ASP A 107 -9.69 6.58 4.20
CA ASP A 107 -8.24 6.73 4.08
C ASP A 107 -7.72 7.87 4.97
N LEU A 108 -8.41 9.01 4.96
CA LEU A 108 -8.01 10.19 5.75
C LEU A 108 -8.13 9.94 7.25
N LYS A 109 -9.22 9.32 7.70
CA LYS A 109 -9.43 8.86 9.08
C LYS A 109 -8.37 7.84 9.48
N ARG A 110 -8.06 6.89 8.58
CA ARG A 110 -7.06 5.85 8.83
C ARG A 110 -5.67 6.46 9.02
N PHE A 111 -5.29 7.38 8.15
CA PHE A 111 -4.04 8.13 8.25
C PHE A 111 -3.98 8.98 9.52
N ALA A 112 -5.04 9.72 9.84
CA ALA A 112 -5.09 10.59 11.02
C ALA A 112 -4.91 9.81 12.33
N ALA A 113 -5.55 8.64 12.48
CA ALA A 113 -5.32 7.76 13.61
C ALA A 113 -3.88 7.21 13.65
N SER A 114 -3.25 6.97 12.49
CA SER A 114 -1.84 6.56 12.43
C SER A 114 -0.89 7.66 12.95
N ILE A 115 -1.19 8.94 12.68
CA ILE A 115 -0.44 10.08 13.21
C ILE A 115 -0.60 10.18 14.73
N ALA A 116 -1.81 9.95 15.27
CA ALA A 116 -2.00 9.90 16.72
C ALA A 116 -1.18 8.78 17.36
N LEU A 117 -1.13 7.58 16.75
CA LEU A 117 -0.34 6.46 17.26
C LEU A 117 1.17 6.75 17.25
N ILE A 118 1.70 7.37 16.17
CA ILE A 118 3.09 7.84 16.12
C ILE A 118 3.33 8.89 17.21
N GLY A 119 2.45 9.88 17.33
CA GLY A 119 2.55 10.94 18.33
C GLY A 119 2.58 10.41 19.75
N TYR A 120 1.72 9.44 20.08
CA TYR A 120 1.75 8.75 21.37
C TYR A 120 3.07 7.99 21.60
N GLY A 121 3.59 7.32 20.57
CA GLY A 121 4.88 6.62 20.65
C GLY A 121 6.07 7.57 20.87
N LYS A 122 5.98 8.79 20.33
CA LYS A 122 6.97 9.87 20.47
C LYS A 122 6.74 10.81 21.67
N ALA A 123 5.72 10.54 22.48
CA ALA A 123 5.32 11.39 23.60
C ALA A 123 5.01 12.85 23.21
N LEU A 124 4.45 13.06 22.02
CA LEU A 124 3.89 14.35 21.60
C LEU A 124 2.64 14.67 22.44
N SER A 125 2.39 15.96 22.68
CA SER A 125 1.17 16.37 23.37
C SER A 125 -0.07 16.16 22.49
N ASP A 126 -1.26 16.09 23.10
CA ASP A 126 -2.51 15.97 22.33
C ASP A 126 -2.71 17.19 21.40
N GLU A 127 -2.25 18.37 21.80
CA GLU A 127 -2.30 19.56 20.94
C GLU A 127 -1.32 19.45 19.76
N ASP A 128 -0.11 18.93 19.97
CA ASP A 128 0.84 18.70 18.88
C ASP A 128 0.27 17.72 17.85
N ILE A 129 -0.36 16.63 18.30
CA ILE A 129 -1.06 15.67 17.44
C ILE A 129 -2.19 16.38 16.66
N SER A 130 -3.00 17.19 17.36
CA SER A 130 -4.06 17.98 16.72
C SER A 130 -3.52 18.92 15.64
N VAL A 131 -2.41 19.62 15.92
CA VAL A 131 -1.73 20.49 14.96
C VAL A 131 -1.27 19.72 13.72
N LEU A 132 -0.69 18.53 13.90
CA LEU A 132 -0.25 17.68 12.79
C LEU A 132 -1.43 17.21 11.93
N VAL A 133 -2.52 16.74 12.55
CA VAL A 133 -3.71 16.28 11.82
C VAL A 133 -4.40 17.43 11.09
N ARG A 134 -4.51 18.62 11.71
CA ARG A 134 -4.99 19.82 11.01
C ARG A 134 -4.11 20.22 9.83
N ARG A 135 -2.77 20.08 9.98
CA ARG A 135 -1.82 20.37 8.89
C ARG A 135 -1.97 19.39 7.73
N PHE A 136 -2.19 18.11 8.01
CA PHE A 136 -2.52 17.10 7.01
C PHE A 136 -3.80 17.49 6.26
N ALA A 137 -4.89 17.74 6.99
CA ALA A 137 -6.20 18.09 6.42
C ALA A 137 -6.13 19.35 5.54
N ALA A 138 -5.45 20.40 6.01
CA ALA A 138 -5.27 21.64 5.27
C ALA A 138 -4.42 21.45 4.00
N ALA A 139 -3.39 20.60 4.04
CA ALA A 139 -2.60 20.29 2.86
C ALA A 139 -3.39 19.48 1.83
N TYR A 140 -4.15 18.48 2.30
CA TYR A 140 -5.04 17.67 1.47
C TYR A 140 -6.08 18.53 0.74
N LEU A 141 -6.86 19.33 1.47
CA LEU A 141 -7.91 20.17 0.87
C LEU A 141 -7.35 21.24 -0.07
N ARG A 142 -6.21 21.84 0.27
CA ARG A 142 -5.56 22.81 -0.61
C ARG A 142 -5.20 22.17 -1.94
N GLU A 143 -4.62 20.97 -1.91
CA GLU A 143 -4.19 20.29 -3.12
C GLU A 143 -5.38 19.82 -3.96
N ILE A 144 -6.41 19.20 -3.34
CA ILE A 144 -7.67 18.83 -4.01
C ILE A 144 -8.28 20.02 -4.75
N ARG A 145 -8.38 21.18 -4.11
CA ARG A 145 -8.96 22.38 -4.74
C ARG A 145 -8.09 22.96 -5.85
N VAL A 146 -6.77 22.85 -5.74
CA VAL A 146 -5.86 23.26 -6.81
C VAL A 146 -6.05 22.39 -8.05
N ILE A 147 -6.19 21.08 -7.86
CA ILE A 147 -6.42 20.13 -8.97
C ILE A 147 -7.82 20.36 -9.56
N ALA A 148 -8.87 20.41 -8.74
CA ALA A 148 -10.24 20.69 -9.19
C ALA A 148 -10.38 22.01 -9.98
N ALA A 149 -9.54 23.00 -9.71
CA ALA A 149 -9.58 24.29 -10.42
C ALA A 149 -8.75 24.32 -11.71
N LYS A 150 -7.78 23.42 -11.88
CA LYS A 150 -6.80 23.46 -12.97
C LYS A 150 -6.79 22.22 -13.86
N GLY A 151 -7.50 21.16 -13.45
CA GLY A 151 -7.50 19.85 -14.10
C GLY A 151 -6.20 19.06 -13.86
N ASP A 152 -6.08 17.94 -14.55
CA ASP A 152 -5.04 16.91 -14.37
C ASP A 152 -3.60 17.43 -14.51
N ASP A 153 -3.38 18.47 -15.32
CA ASP A 153 -2.07 19.12 -15.45
C ASP A 153 -1.53 19.68 -14.12
N ALA A 154 -2.39 19.87 -13.12
CA ALA A 154 -2.00 20.30 -11.78
C ALA A 154 -1.63 19.15 -10.84
N ILE A 155 -1.86 17.89 -11.24
CA ILE A 155 -1.43 16.72 -10.47
C ILE A 155 0.10 16.61 -10.58
N GLY A 156 0.78 17.14 -9.58
CA GLY A 156 2.24 17.09 -9.50
C GLY A 156 2.77 15.86 -8.78
N GLU A 157 4.08 15.63 -8.85
CA GLU A 157 4.78 14.62 -8.05
C GLU A 157 5.64 15.26 -6.96
N LEU A 158 5.99 14.50 -5.92
CA LEU A 158 6.98 14.93 -4.91
C LEU A 158 8.36 14.42 -5.34
N THR A 159 9.23 15.33 -5.76
CA THR A 159 10.52 15.02 -6.40
C THR A 159 11.67 15.73 -5.69
N LEU A 160 12.91 15.43 -6.07
CA LEU A 160 14.10 16.13 -5.58
C LEU A 160 14.06 17.65 -5.79
N ALA A 161 13.33 18.12 -6.80
CA ALA A 161 13.28 19.52 -7.19
C ALA A 161 12.30 20.36 -6.34
N ASN A 162 11.26 19.75 -5.78
CA ASN A 162 10.17 20.45 -5.08
C ASN A 162 9.94 19.96 -3.64
N THR A 163 10.81 19.10 -3.12
CA THR A 163 10.81 18.66 -1.72
C THR A 163 11.99 19.26 -0.96
N ASP A 164 11.80 19.43 0.34
CA ASP A 164 12.81 19.91 1.29
C ASP A 164 12.80 19.07 2.57
N GLY A 165 13.73 19.37 3.50
CA GLY A 165 13.78 18.73 4.81
C GLY A 165 13.98 17.20 4.74
N PRO A 166 13.34 16.43 5.65
CA PRO A 166 13.49 14.97 5.67
C PRO A 166 13.05 14.28 4.38
N LEU A 167 12.00 14.77 3.72
CA LEU A 167 11.50 14.15 2.50
C LEU A 167 12.52 14.20 1.36
N LYS A 168 13.20 15.35 1.20
CA LYS A 168 14.30 15.50 0.24
C LYS A 168 15.45 14.54 0.55
N ARG A 169 15.72 14.30 1.84
CA ARG A 169 16.77 13.37 2.29
C ARG A 169 16.45 11.94 1.87
N VAL A 170 15.22 11.47 2.08
CA VAL A 170 14.78 10.14 1.62
C VAL A 170 14.96 9.99 0.10
N LEU A 171 14.58 11.01 -0.69
CA LEU A 171 14.80 11.01 -2.14
C LEU A 171 16.29 11.03 -2.53
N GLN A 172 17.14 11.72 -1.77
CA GLN A 172 18.58 11.73 -1.99
C GLN A 172 19.20 10.38 -1.67
N GLU A 173 18.75 9.69 -0.62
CA GLU A 173 19.16 8.33 -0.26
C GLU A 173 18.70 7.32 -1.30
N ALA A 174 17.44 7.42 -1.75
CA ALA A 174 16.91 6.61 -2.85
C ALA A 174 17.74 6.75 -4.13
N ARG A 175 18.25 7.97 -4.42
CA ARG A 175 19.15 8.24 -5.56
C ARG A 175 20.50 7.55 -5.45
N LEU A 176 20.95 7.20 -4.24
CA LEU A 176 22.20 6.45 -4.03
C LEU A 176 22.00 4.95 -4.21
N ASN A 177 20.76 4.46 -4.19
CA ASN A 177 20.47 3.06 -4.48
C ASN A 177 20.74 2.74 -5.94
N THR A 178 21.26 1.54 -6.19
CA THR A 178 21.57 1.06 -7.54
C THR A 178 20.97 -0.30 -7.77
N ARG A 179 20.58 -0.55 -9.02
CA ARG A 179 20.13 -1.87 -9.48
C ARG A 179 21.19 -2.94 -9.24
N THR A 180 22.46 -2.65 -9.55
CA THR A 180 23.58 -3.57 -9.29
C THR A 180 23.67 -3.96 -7.82
N ALA A 181 23.60 -3.00 -6.88
CA ALA A 181 23.64 -3.31 -5.45
C ALA A 181 22.39 -4.08 -4.96
N MET A 182 21.23 -3.91 -5.61
CA MET A 182 20.06 -4.75 -5.35
C MET A 182 20.29 -6.17 -5.86
N LEU A 183 20.75 -6.33 -7.11
CA LEU A 183 21.02 -7.62 -7.74
C LEU A 183 22.08 -8.40 -6.95
N ASP A 184 23.19 -7.77 -6.57
CA ASP A 184 24.27 -8.42 -5.81
C ASP A 184 23.81 -8.95 -4.44
N ARG A 185 22.79 -8.34 -3.84
CA ARG A 185 22.18 -8.84 -2.59
C ARG A 185 21.26 -10.04 -2.80
N GLN A 186 20.67 -10.18 -3.98
CA GLN A 186 19.62 -11.17 -4.27
C GLN A 186 20.10 -12.32 -5.15
N THR A 187 21.24 -12.16 -5.84
CA THR A 187 21.69 -13.04 -6.91
C THR A 187 23.18 -13.35 -6.78
N THR A 188 23.62 -14.37 -7.50
CA THR A 188 25.02 -14.74 -7.71
C THR A 188 25.26 -14.89 -9.22
N ILE A 189 26.52 -14.87 -9.63
CA ILE A 189 26.92 -15.23 -10.99
C ILE A 189 27.40 -16.68 -10.98
N ASP A 190 26.75 -17.54 -11.75
CA ASP A 190 27.10 -18.95 -11.93
C ASP A 190 27.04 -19.32 -13.43
N ASP A 191 28.02 -20.08 -13.90
CA ASP A 191 28.22 -20.41 -15.32
C ASP A 191 28.00 -19.23 -16.29
N TYR A 192 28.63 -18.09 -15.97
CA TYR A 192 28.58 -16.84 -16.75
C TYR A 192 27.21 -16.14 -16.81
N ASP A 193 26.20 -16.63 -16.08
CA ASP A 193 24.87 -16.01 -16.01
C ASP A 193 24.47 -15.67 -14.56
N ARG A 194 23.49 -14.78 -14.40
CA ARG A 194 22.96 -14.39 -13.10
C ARG A 194 21.83 -15.34 -12.68
N ARG A 195 21.87 -15.78 -11.42
CA ARG A 195 20.86 -16.64 -10.79
C ARG A 195 20.54 -16.16 -9.38
N PHE A 196 19.36 -16.46 -8.87
CA PHE A 196 19.01 -16.10 -7.51
C PHE A 196 19.90 -16.82 -6.50
N SER A 197 20.27 -16.10 -5.44
CA SER A 197 20.93 -16.69 -4.28
C SER A 197 19.87 -17.38 -3.41
N VAL A 198 20.14 -18.62 -3.01
CA VAL A 198 19.27 -19.40 -2.12
C VAL A 198 19.67 -19.15 -0.67
N PHE A 199 18.73 -18.66 0.14
CA PHE A 199 18.91 -18.40 1.56
C PHE A 199 17.57 -18.55 2.30
N GLU A 200 17.54 -18.33 3.62
CA GLU A 200 16.32 -18.48 4.40
C GLU A 200 15.16 -17.66 3.79
N GLY A 201 14.04 -18.34 3.49
CA GLY A 201 12.87 -17.73 2.85
C GLY A 201 12.92 -17.68 1.31
N VAL A 202 14.00 -18.14 0.67
CA VAL A 202 14.16 -18.28 -0.78
C VAL A 202 14.41 -19.73 -1.12
N TYR A 203 13.58 -20.29 -2.00
CA TYR A 203 13.61 -21.70 -2.34
C TYR A 203 13.63 -21.87 -3.85
N GLU A 204 14.46 -22.79 -4.33
CA GLU A 204 14.39 -23.25 -5.72
C GLU A 204 13.02 -23.87 -5.99
N VAL A 205 12.58 -23.77 -7.25
CA VAL A 205 11.34 -24.40 -7.72
C VAL A 205 11.68 -25.57 -8.63
N ASP A 206 10.83 -26.61 -8.64
CA ASP A 206 10.96 -27.70 -9.58
C ASP A 206 10.54 -27.27 -11.01
N ASP A 207 10.91 -28.06 -12.02
CA ASP A 207 10.62 -27.76 -13.43
C ASP A 207 9.13 -27.58 -13.71
N ALA A 208 8.28 -28.35 -13.01
CA ALA A 208 6.83 -28.27 -13.17
C ALA A 208 6.29 -26.93 -12.65
N THR A 209 6.74 -26.49 -11.47
CA THR A 209 6.37 -25.18 -10.91
C THR A 209 6.94 -24.06 -11.76
N ARG A 210 8.20 -24.16 -12.20
CA ARG A 210 8.83 -23.20 -13.10
C ARG A 210 8.00 -23.02 -14.37
N SER A 211 7.58 -24.10 -15.02
CA SER A 211 6.73 -24.05 -16.21
C SER A 211 5.43 -23.29 -15.97
N ARG A 212 4.68 -23.61 -14.90
CA ARG A 212 3.41 -22.94 -14.61
C ARG A 212 3.59 -21.45 -14.30
N VAL A 213 4.64 -21.09 -13.57
CA VAL A 213 4.97 -19.69 -13.26
C VAL A 213 5.34 -18.92 -14.53
N LEU A 214 6.10 -19.53 -15.44
CA LEU A 214 6.44 -18.92 -16.72
C LEU A 214 5.22 -18.74 -17.63
N ASP A 215 4.36 -19.75 -17.72
CA ASP A 215 3.11 -19.65 -18.49
C ASP A 215 2.27 -18.47 -17.98
N ALA A 216 2.08 -18.36 -16.65
CA ALA A 216 1.38 -17.23 -16.03
C ALA A 216 2.08 -15.88 -16.28
N PHE A 217 3.42 -15.83 -16.26
CA PHE A 217 4.17 -14.61 -16.55
C PHE A 217 4.00 -14.17 -18.01
N TYR A 218 4.07 -15.10 -18.96
CA TYR A 218 3.88 -14.76 -20.38
C TYR A 218 2.44 -14.32 -20.68
N ASP A 219 1.45 -14.90 -20.01
CA ASP A 219 0.06 -14.40 -20.05
C ASP A 219 -0.06 -12.99 -19.46
N CYS A 220 0.70 -12.70 -18.39
CA CYS A 220 0.73 -11.38 -17.74
C CYS A 220 1.11 -10.25 -18.69
N LEU A 221 1.96 -10.52 -19.69
CA LEU A 221 2.41 -9.50 -20.65
C LEU A 221 1.25 -8.83 -21.40
N ALA A 222 0.14 -9.56 -21.61
CA ALA A 222 -1.05 -9.02 -22.27
C ALA A 222 -1.85 -8.05 -21.37
N THR A 223 -1.57 -8.02 -20.06
CA THR A 223 -2.28 -7.20 -19.08
C THR A 223 -1.49 -5.96 -18.66
N MET A 224 -0.20 -5.87 -19.03
CA MET A 224 0.67 -4.73 -18.76
C MET A 224 0.25 -3.49 -19.58
N PRO A 225 0.64 -2.27 -19.17
CA PRO A 225 0.33 -1.05 -19.93
C PRO A 225 0.82 -1.14 -21.38
N SER A 226 -0.09 -0.91 -22.33
CA SER A 226 0.15 -1.10 -23.77
C SER A 226 1.17 -0.15 -24.40
N ASP A 227 1.37 0.96 -23.70
CA ASP A 227 2.14 2.14 -24.07
C ASP A 227 3.64 1.94 -23.76
N TYR A 228 3.98 0.87 -23.05
CA TYR A 228 5.36 0.47 -22.82
C TYR A 228 5.81 -0.63 -23.81
N VAL A 229 6.70 -0.27 -24.72
CA VAL A 229 7.28 -1.22 -25.69
C VAL A 229 8.41 -2.01 -25.02
N LEU A 230 8.08 -3.18 -24.49
CA LEU A 230 9.05 -4.15 -23.99
C LEU A 230 9.94 -4.66 -25.15
N ARG A 231 11.25 -4.75 -24.93
CA ARG A 231 12.15 -5.34 -25.91
C ARG A 231 12.02 -6.87 -25.84
N PRO A 232 12.11 -7.61 -26.95
CA PRO A 232 12.06 -9.08 -26.89
C PRO A 232 13.13 -9.68 -25.96
N THR A 233 14.31 -9.06 -25.90
CA THR A 233 15.37 -9.46 -24.97
C THR A 233 14.99 -9.25 -23.51
N SER A 234 14.21 -8.22 -23.18
CA SER A 234 13.89 -7.90 -21.78
C SER A 234 12.79 -8.76 -21.15
N ILE A 235 12.26 -9.74 -21.89
CA ILE A 235 11.23 -10.69 -21.38
C ILE A 235 11.78 -12.12 -21.25
N GLU A 236 13.09 -12.30 -21.46
CA GLU A 236 13.77 -13.59 -21.23
C GLU A 236 13.95 -13.82 -19.74
N VAL A 237 13.42 -14.94 -19.23
CA VAL A 237 13.51 -15.29 -17.81
C VAL A 237 14.70 -16.23 -17.58
N LYS A 238 15.70 -15.72 -16.85
CA LYS A 238 16.93 -16.41 -16.45
C LYS A 238 16.68 -17.41 -15.33
N ASP A 239 15.94 -17.01 -14.31
CA ASP A 239 15.74 -17.82 -13.11
C ASP A 239 14.41 -17.52 -12.40
N VAL A 240 13.92 -18.49 -11.61
CA VAL A 240 12.67 -18.38 -10.83
C VAL A 240 12.88 -18.99 -9.45
N VAL A 241 12.49 -18.27 -8.40
CA VAL A 241 12.52 -18.78 -7.03
C VAL A 241 11.20 -18.51 -6.31
N LEU A 242 10.88 -19.39 -5.36
CA LEU A 242 9.77 -19.20 -4.43
C LEU A 242 10.25 -18.44 -3.19
N ARG A 243 9.55 -17.35 -2.87
CA ARG A 243 9.69 -16.56 -1.65
C ARG A 243 8.60 -16.95 -0.65
N LYS A 244 8.98 -17.24 0.59
CA LYS A 244 8.04 -17.43 1.71
C LYS A 244 8.38 -16.52 2.88
N GLY A 245 7.35 -16.01 3.57
CA GLY A 245 7.50 -15.29 4.85
C GLY A 245 7.88 -13.80 4.75
N VAL A 246 7.55 -13.13 3.63
CA VAL A 246 7.82 -11.70 3.44
C VAL A 246 6.68 -10.84 4.01
N GLY A 247 7.00 -9.77 4.75
CA GLY A 247 6.05 -8.75 5.20
C GLY A 247 5.13 -9.12 6.38
N ILE A 248 4.27 -8.16 6.79
CA ILE A 248 3.15 -8.34 7.73
C ILE A 248 1.85 -8.57 6.94
N GLY A 249 1.67 -7.83 5.85
CA GLY A 249 0.49 -7.92 4.97
C GLY A 249 0.33 -9.29 4.33
N SER A 250 1.39 -9.87 3.77
CA SER A 250 1.33 -11.07 2.90
C SER A 250 1.71 -12.37 3.60
N ALA A 251 1.54 -12.44 4.92
CA ALA A 251 1.88 -13.62 5.70
C ALA A 251 1.12 -14.86 5.20
N GLY A 252 1.86 -15.94 4.89
CA GLY A 252 1.29 -17.22 4.48
C GLY A 252 1.01 -17.36 2.99
N LEU A 253 1.23 -16.31 2.18
CA LEU A 253 1.04 -16.38 0.73
C LEU A 253 2.36 -16.66 0.00
N PRO A 254 2.38 -17.57 -0.98
CA PRO A 254 3.54 -17.76 -1.84
C PRO A 254 3.72 -16.54 -2.74
N SER A 255 4.97 -16.16 -2.98
CA SER A 255 5.36 -15.17 -3.98
C SER A 255 6.50 -15.75 -4.78
N TYR A 256 6.47 -15.63 -6.11
CA TYR A 256 7.57 -16.03 -6.97
C TYR A 256 8.38 -14.81 -7.36
N ASN A 257 9.71 -14.92 -7.36
CA ASN A 257 10.55 -13.92 -8.01
C ASN A 257 11.04 -14.47 -9.34
N LEU A 258 10.96 -13.65 -10.38
CA LEU A 258 11.47 -13.95 -11.72
C LEU A 258 12.64 -13.02 -11.98
N LEU A 259 13.78 -13.58 -12.39
CA LEU A 259 14.94 -12.83 -12.83
C LEU A 259 14.91 -12.75 -14.35
N LEU A 260 14.77 -11.55 -14.89
CA LEU A 260 14.69 -11.28 -16.31
C LEU A 260 16.00 -10.66 -16.79
N GLU A 261 16.37 -10.98 -18.02
CA GLU A 261 17.33 -10.18 -18.77
C GLU A 261 16.82 -8.72 -18.85
N GLY A 262 17.72 -7.75 -18.71
CA GLY A 262 17.36 -6.34 -18.80
C GLY A 262 17.23 -5.83 -20.23
N ASN A 263 17.41 -4.53 -20.40
CA ASN A 263 17.31 -3.86 -21.71
C ASN A 263 18.47 -4.17 -22.69
N SER A 264 19.47 -4.92 -22.24
CA SER A 264 20.66 -5.39 -22.96
C SER A 264 21.19 -6.63 -22.24
N GLN A 265 22.12 -7.39 -22.84
CA GLN A 265 22.69 -8.61 -22.24
C GLN A 265 23.71 -8.34 -21.09
N ALA A 266 23.77 -7.10 -20.59
CA ALA A 266 24.68 -6.72 -19.52
C ALA A 266 24.05 -7.03 -18.17
N LEU A 267 24.62 -7.97 -17.41
CA LEU A 267 24.08 -8.46 -16.12
C LEU A 267 23.73 -7.39 -15.08
N GLU A 268 24.26 -6.16 -15.20
CA GLU A 268 23.96 -5.05 -14.29
C GLU A 268 22.58 -4.43 -14.48
N ASN A 269 21.93 -4.69 -15.62
CA ASN A 269 20.62 -4.16 -15.96
C ASN A 269 19.46 -5.17 -15.75
N ASP A 270 19.76 -6.37 -15.25
CA ASP A 270 18.76 -7.41 -15.01
C ASP A 270 17.61 -6.89 -14.14
N VAL A 271 16.42 -7.42 -14.40
CA VAL A 271 15.18 -7.01 -13.75
C VAL A 271 14.71 -8.13 -12.84
N VAL A 272 14.29 -7.78 -11.63
CA VAL A 272 13.65 -8.74 -10.72
C VAL A 272 12.18 -8.38 -10.65
N LEU A 273 11.32 -9.28 -11.09
CA LEU A 273 9.87 -9.17 -10.89
C LEU A 273 9.45 -10.02 -9.71
N TYR A 274 8.42 -9.58 -8.99
CA TYR A 274 7.65 -10.45 -8.11
C TYR A 274 6.32 -10.81 -8.79
N MET A 275 5.86 -12.04 -8.59
CA MET A 275 4.51 -12.52 -8.89
C MET A 275 3.91 -13.01 -7.58
N LYS A 276 2.93 -12.28 -7.07
CA LYS A 276 2.38 -12.45 -5.73
C LYS A 276 0.88 -12.65 -5.81
N GLN A 277 0.34 -13.52 -4.97
CA GLN A 277 -1.09 -13.73 -4.88
C GLN A 277 -1.79 -12.45 -4.39
N GLY A 278 -2.80 -11.99 -5.14
CA GLY A 278 -3.62 -10.86 -4.73
C GLY A 278 -4.45 -11.21 -3.48
N GLN A 279 -4.45 -10.33 -2.49
CA GLN A 279 -5.20 -10.51 -1.24
C GLN A 279 -6.62 -9.99 -1.39
N VAL A 280 -7.58 -10.53 -0.64
CA VAL A 280 -8.90 -9.91 -0.53
C VAL A 280 -8.74 -8.65 0.35
N PRO A 281 -9.22 -7.46 -0.08
CA PRO A 281 -8.98 -6.26 0.68
C PRO A 281 -10.00 -6.20 1.83
N ALA A 282 -9.55 -5.81 3.01
CA ALA A 282 -10.37 -5.63 4.20
C ALA A 282 -11.58 -4.69 3.94
N VAL A 283 -11.40 -3.67 3.09
CA VAL A 283 -12.45 -2.75 2.66
C VAL A 283 -13.65 -3.49 2.04
N SER A 284 -13.40 -4.52 1.23
CA SER A 284 -14.47 -5.26 0.54
C SER A 284 -15.39 -6.05 1.47
N ARG A 285 -14.98 -6.26 2.73
CA ARG A 285 -15.82 -6.93 3.74
C ARG A 285 -17.00 -6.07 4.18
N VAL A 286 -16.87 -4.75 4.01
CA VAL A 286 -17.85 -3.77 4.48
C VAL A 286 -18.47 -2.96 3.36
N VAL A 287 -17.77 -2.79 2.23
CA VAL A 287 -18.36 -2.20 1.01
C VAL A 287 -19.18 -3.26 0.30
N THR A 288 -20.51 -3.09 0.30
CA THR A 288 -21.47 -4.06 -0.25
C THR A 288 -21.93 -3.76 -1.68
N ASP A 289 -21.27 -2.81 -2.34
CA ASP A 289 -21.55 -2.47 -3.74
C ASP A 289 -21.22 -3.65 -4.68
N SER A 290 -22.26 -4.23 -5.28
CA SER A 290 -22.12 -5.37 -6.19
C SER A 290 -21.39 -5.02 -7.49
N ALA A 291 -21.45 -3.76 -7.95
CA ALA A 291 -20.76 -3.33 -9.16
C ALA A 291 -19.25 -3.38 -8.93
N VAL A 292 -18.77 -2.87 -7.79
CA VAL A 292 -17.35 -2.95 -7.42
C VAL A 292 -16.92 -4.40 -7.22
N ALA A 293 -17.72 -5.19 -6.47
CA ALA A 293 -17.38 -6.57 -6.13
C ALA A 293 -17.31 -7.51 -7.35
N SER A 294 -18.05 -7.22 -8.43
CA SER A 294 -18.09 -8.03 -9.65
C SER A 294 -17.24 -7.50 -10.80
N TYR A 295 -16.59 -6.34 -10.62
CA TYR A 295 -15.80 -5.71 -11.67
C TYR A 295 -14.51 -6.48 -12.00
N PHE A 296 -13.87 -7.08 -10.98
CA PHE A 296 -12.60 -7.79 -11.15
C PHE A 296 -12.83 -9.30 -11.21
N ALA A 297 -12.15 -9.97 -12.14
CA ALA A 297 -12.19 -11.43 -12.23
C ALA A 297 -11.51 -12.10 -11.03
N HIS A 298 -10.45 -11.49 -10.49
CA HIS A 298 -9.71 -11.97 -9.33
C HIS A 298 -8.90 -10.84 -8.65
N GLN A 299 -8.41 -11.10 -7.44
CA GLN A 299 -7.72 -10.07 -6.63
C GLN A 299 -6.40 -9.55 -7.24
N GLY A 300 -5.70 -10.36 -8.04
CA GLY A 300 -4.50 -9.89 -8.78
C GLY A 300 -4.79 -8.75 -9.77
N GLN A 301 -5.90 -8.86 -10.52
CA GLN A 301 -6.38 -7.82 -11.43
C GLN A 301 -6.78 -6.59 -10.63
N ARG A 302 -7.54 -6.78 -9.55
CA ARG A 302 -7.97 -5.69 -8.69
C ARG A 302 -6.78 -4.87 -8.19
N THR A 303 -5.75 -5.48 -7.60
CA THR A 303 -4.56 -4.78 -7.13
C THR A 303 -3.86 -4.01 -8.24
N ALA A 304 -3.64 -4.62 -9.40
CA ALA A 304 -2.93 -3.97 -10.51
C ALA A 304 -3.73 -2.79 -11.07
N GLU A 305 -5.03 -2.95 -11.29
CA GLU A 305 -5.89 -1.89 -11.81
C GLU A 305 -6.12 -0.77 -10.80
N SER A 306 -6.29 -1.09 -9.52
CA SER A 306 -6.40 -0.08 -8.46
C SER A 306 -5.11 0.71 -8.28
N GLN A 307 -3.95 0.07 -8.41
CA GLN A 307 -2.67 0.78 -8.36
C GLN A 307 -2.52 1.73 -9.55
N ARG A 308 -2.92 1.32 -10.76
CA ARG A 308 -2.93 2.22 -11.94
C ARG A 308 -3.93 3.37 -11.76
N ALA A 309 -5.07 3.12 -11.13
CA ALA A 309 -6.07 4.15 -10.80
C ALA A 309 -5.54 5.21 -9.82
N LEU A 310 -4.63 4.82 -8.92
CA LEU A 310 -4.14 5.66 -7.82
C LEU A 310 -2.74 6.23 -8.07
N GLN A 311 -2.04 5.79 -9.14
CA GLN A 311 -0.70 6.24 -9.48
C GLN A 311 -0.62 6.69 -10.94
N ALA A 312 -0.41 8.00 -11.15
CA ALA A 312 -0.33 8.62 -12.48
C ALA A 312 0.73 7.98 -13.39
N HIS A 313 1.84 7.52 -12.80
CA HIS A 313 2.95 6.89 -13.51
C HIS A 313 3.33 5.57 -12.82
N ALA A 314 2.44 4.59 -12.89
CA ALA A 314 2.70 3.25 -12.38
C ALA A 314 3.91 2.57 -13.07
N ASP A 315 4.45 1.54 -12.41
CA ASP A 315 5.53 0.70 -12.93
C ASP A 315 5.14 0.07 -14.29
N PRO A 316 5.99 0.16 -15.33
CA PRO A 316 5.77 -0.52 -16.61
C PRO A 316 5.54 -2.03 -16.52
N TRP A 317 6.12 -2.68 -15.50
CA TRP A 317 5.97 -4.12 -15.25
C TRP A 317 4.74 -4.46 -14.42
N LEU A 318 3.98 -3.47 -13.95
CA LEU A 318 2.76 -3.71 -13.19
C LEU A 318 1.74 -4.41 -14.11
N GLY A 319 1.33 -5.62 -13.75
CA GLY A 319 0.38 -6.44 -14.47
C GLY A 319 -0.27 -7.47 -13.57
N TYR A 320 -1.09 -8.35 -14.15
CA TYR A 320 -1.73 -9.43 -13.42
C TYR A 320 -1.80 -10.71 -14.26
N ALA A 321 -1.89 -11.85 -13.58
CA ALA A 321 -1.99 -13.16 -14.19
C ALA A 321 -2.87 -14.10 -13.37
N THR A 322 -3.18 -15.26 -13.93
CA THR A 322 -3.78 -16.38 -13.19
C THR A 322 -2.77 -17.52 -13.10
N LEU A 323 -2.47 -17.97 -11.88
CA LEU A 323 -1.61 -19.12 -11.62
C LEU A 323 -2.41 -20.14 -10.81
N ASP A 324 -2.57 -21.36 -11.33
CA ASP A 324 -3.33 -22.44 -10.67
C ASP A 324 -4.77 -22.01 -10.24
N GLY A 325 -5.40 -21.14 -11.05
CA GLY A 325 -6.74 -20.60 -10.79
C GLY A 325 -6.78 -19.43 -9.80
N ILE A 326 -5.63 -18.97 -9.31
CA ILE A 326 -5.49 -17.89 -8.33
C ILE A 326 -4.91 -16.64 -9.01
N GLY A 327 -5.58 -15.50 -8.82
CA GLY A 327 -5.12 -14.21 -9.32
C GLY A 327 -3.81 -13.73 -8.69
N GLN A 328 -2.84 -13.39 -9.53
CA GLN A 328 -1.53 -12.87 -9.16
C GLN A 328 -1.41 -11.41 -9.62
N VAL A 329 -0.73 -10.58 -8.85
CA VAL A 329 -0.17 -9.30 -9.27
C VAL A 329 1.30 -9.50 -9.60
N VAL A 330 1.77 -8.87 -10.68
CA VAL A 330 3.17 -8.89 -11.11
C VAL A 330 3.67 -7.45 -11.16
N ALA A 331 4.85 -7.18 -10.60
CA ALA A 331 5.53 -5.89 -10.77
C ALA A 331 7.03 -6.02 -10.51
N GLU A 332 7.77 -4.96 -10.79
CA GLU A 332 9.21 -4.90 -10.52
C GLU A 332 9.49 -4.72 -9.02
N VAL A 333 10.52 -5.41 -8.54
CA VAL A 333 11.18 -5.05 -7.29
C VAL A 333 12.02 -3.80 -7.53
N SER A 334 11.46 -2.65 -7.18
CA SER A 334 12.12 -1.35 -7.40
C SER A 334 13.49 -1.29 -6.70
N PRO A 335 14.58 -1.03 -7.44
CA PRO A 335 15.89 -0.82 -6.84
C PRO A 335 16.00 0.53 -6.12
N TYR A 336 15.02 1.42 -6.29
CA TYR A 336 15.00 2.78 -5.75
C TYR A 336 14.01 2.94 -4.59
N ALA A 337 13.50 1.83 -4.04
CA ALA A 337 12.62 1.84 -2.89
C ALA A 337 13.38 2.26 -1.62
N SER A 338 12.91 3.35 -1.02
CA SER A 338 13.28 3.82 0.31
C SER A 338 12.03 4.30 1.03
N ASP A 339 11.84 3.82 2.25
CA ASP A 339 10.71 4.20 3.10
C ASP A 339 11.08 5.40 3.97
N LEU A 340 10.08 6.11 4.46
CA LEU A 340 10.27 7.16 5.45
C LEU A 340 10.47 6.55 6.84
N ASP A 341 11.64 6.78 7.44
CA ASP A 341 11.90 6.36 8.83
C ASP A 341 11.38 7.39 9.83
N TRP A 342 10.23 7.08 10.43
CA TRP A 342 9.64 7.91 11.48
C TRP A 342 10.42 7.88 12.79
N THR A 343 11.28 6.89 13.03
CA THR A 343 12.05 6.81 14.28
C THR A 343 13.10 7.92 14.36
N GLU A 344 13.59 8.40 13.21
CA GLU A 344 14.57 9.50 13.13
C GLU A 344 13.94 10.90 13.12
N LEU A 345 12.61 11.00 13.06
CA LEU A 345 11.87 12.27 13.03
C LEU A 345 11.39 12.69 14.42
N ASP A 346 12.17 13.52 15.11
CA ASP A 346 11.82 14.00 16.46
C ASP A 346 11.46 15.50 16.52
N ASP A 347 11.91 16.29 15.55
CA ASP A 347 11.60 17.72 15.49
C ASP A 347 10.18 17.96 14.96
N MET A 348 9.36 18.72 15.70
CA MET A 348 7.97 19.02 15.34
C MET A 348 7.84 19.80 14.03
N GLY A 349 8.84 20.62 13.68
CA GLY A 349 8.88 21.33 12.40
C GLY A 349 9.05 20.36 11.24
N ASP A 350 10.01 19.44 11.35
CA ASP A 350 10.29 18.37 10.38
C ASP A 350 9.10 17.41 10.24
N ILE A 351 8.53 16.94 11.35
CA ILE A 351 7.32 16.08 11.35
C ILE A 351 6.18 16.82 10.65
N GLY A 352 5.97 18.09 10.97
CA GLY A 352 4.93 18.88 10.32
C GLY A 352 5.16 19.05 8.82
N LEU A 353 6.41 19.30 8.37
CA LEU A 353 6.75 19.40 6.95
C LEU A 353 6.39 18.11 6.22
N VAL A 354 6.82 16.98 6.77
CA VAL A 354 6.50 15.65 6.25
C VAL A 354 4.99 15.46 6.17
N VAL A 355 4.25 15.62 7.28
CA VAL A 355 2.80 15.43 7.34
C VAL A 355 2.05 16.31 6.32
N GLY A 356 2.51 17.55 6.10
CA GLY A 356 1.96 18.42 5.05
C GLY A 356 2.20 17.87 3.64
N SER A 357 3.39 17.34 3.35
CA SER A 357 3.69 16.69 2.08
C SER A 357 2.88 15.40 1.88
N LEU A 358 2.67 14.62 2.93
CA LEU A 358 1.83 13.42 2.88
C LEU A 358 0.37 13.78 2.58
N GLY A 359 -0.16 14.87 3.15
CA GLY A 359 -1.50 15.37 2.82
C GLY A 359 -1.65 15.73 1.34
N ALA A 360 -0.64 16.37 0.74
CA ALA A 360 -0.64 16.66 -0.69
C ALA A 360 -0.52 15.39 -1.55
N ALA A 361 0.31 14.42 -1.15
CA ALA A 361 0.45 13.14 -1.85
C ALA A 361 -0.88 12.35 -1.89
N VAL A 362 -1.59 12.29 -0.76
CA VAL A 362 -2.89 11.60 -0.66
C VAL A 362 -3.96 12.31 -1.50
N ALA A 363 -3.96 13.64 -1.53
CA ALA A 363 -4.86 14.40 -2.40
C ALA A 363 -4.63 14.10 -3.88
N ARG A 364 -3.36 14.09 -4.31
CA ARG A 364 -3.00 13.72 -5.69
C ARG A 364 -3.43 12.29 -6.00
N MET A 365 -3.17 11.35 -5.10
CA MET A 365 -3.58 9.95 -5.25
C MET A 365 -5.10 9.82 -5.46
N HIS A 366 -5.92 10.49 -4.64
CA HIS A 366 -7.38 10.48 -4.84
C HIS A 366 -7.81 11.18 -6.14
N ALA A 367 -7.05 12.15 -6.63
CA ALA A 367 -7.38 12.89 -7.86
C ALA A 367 -6.90 12.21 -9.16
N VAL A 368 -5.90 11.32 -9.11
CA VAL A 368 -5.46 10.55 -10.31
C VAL A 368 -6.59 9.66 -10.85
N ALA A 369 -7.48 9.24 -9.96
CA ALA A 369 -8.67 8.48 -10.29
C ALA A 369 -9.76 9.38 -10.93
N ASP A 370 -9.51 9.89 -12.13
CA ASP A 370 -10.48 10.65 -12.95
C ASP A 370 -10.93 9.86 -14.20
N ASP A 371 -11.98 10.35 -14.88
CA ASP A 371 -12.72 9.82 -16.05
C ASP A 371 -11.83 9.41 -17.25
N GLU A 372 -10.56 9.83 -17.30
CA GLU A 372 -9.60 9.42 -18.35
C GLU A 372 -8.90 8.08 -18.06
N SER A 373 -9.02 7.56 -16.84
CA SER A 373 -8.52 6.25 -16.48
C SER A 373 -9.37 5.14 -17.13
N SER A 374 -8.73 4.06 -17.60
CA SER A 374 -9.39 3.00 -18.37
C SER A 374 -10.50 2.20 -17.65
N HIS A 375 -10.93 2.62 -16.46
CA HIS A 375 -11.88 1.90 -15.61
C HIS A 375 -13.20 2.65 -15.39
N THR A 376 -14.32 1.94 -15.42
CA THR A 376 -15.67 2.53 -15.37
C THR A 376 -16.28 2.57 -13.96
N LEU A 377 -15.51 2.26 -12.91
CA LEU A 377 -16.02 2.22 -11.54
C LEU A 377 -16.23 3.59 -10.91
N VAL A 378 -15.42 4.55 -11.33
CA VAL A 378 -15.41 5.96 -10.90
C VAL A 378 -15.30 6.78 -12.18
N ASP A 379 -16.44 7.24 -12.69
CA ASP A 379 -16.62 7.91 -14.00
C ASP A 379 -16.88 9.41 -13.85
N TYR A 380 -16.26 10.03 -12.83
CA TYR A 380 -16.38 11.44 -12.52
C TYR A 380 -15.10 11.97 -11.88
N SER A 381 -14.91 13.29 -11.96
CA SER A 381 -13.85 14.01 -11.27
C SER A 381 -13.97 13.85 -9.75
N THR A 382 -13.06 13.06 -9.19
CA THR A 382 -13.03 12.75 -7.77
C THR A 382 -12.71 13.99 -6.94
N GLU A 383 -11.77 14.81 -7.39
CA GLU A 383 -11.37 16.05 -6.74
C GLU A 383 -12.47 17.12 -6.77
N GLU A 384 -13.25 17.25 -7.85
CA GLU A 384 -14.42 18.13 -7.86
C GLU A 384 -15.49 17.63 -6.90
N ALA A 385 -15.75 16.32 -6.86
CA ALA A 385 -16.72 15.72 -5.94
C ALA A 385 -16.32 15.95 -4.48
N ILE A 386 -15.05 15.71 -4.13
CA ILE A 386 -14.53 15.92 -2.77
C ILE A 386 -14.53 17.41 -2.42
N ALA A 387 -14.08 18.29 -3.32
CA ALA A 387 -14.11 19.73 -3.09
C ALA A 387 -15.53 20.25 -2.85
N ALA A 388 -16.51 19.76 -3.61
CA ALA A 388 -17.92 20.12 -3.46
C ALA A 388 -18.53 19.59 -2.16
N ALA A 389 -18.21 18.35 -1.76
CA ALA A 389 -18.73 17.73 -0.54
C ALA A 389 -18.20 18.45 0.72
N VAL A 390 -16.94 18.91 0.72
CA VAL A 390 -16.37 19.69 1.82
C VAL A 390 -16.83 21.15 1.78
N GLY A 391 -17.05 21.72 0.60
CA GLY A 391 -17.55 23.08 0.42
C GLY A 391 -16.62 24.12 1.04
N GLU A 392 -17.16 24.98 1.92
CA GLU A 392 -16.40 26.00 2.67
C GLU A 392 -16.03 25.56 4.10
N ASP A 393 -16.35 24.31 4.50
CA ASP A 393 -16.21 23.83 5.87
C ASP A 393 -14.83 23.19 6.17
N ASP A 394 -13.75 23.89 5.84
CA ASP A 394 -12.37 23.44 6.10
C ASP A 394 -12.15 23.11 7.57
N LYS A 395 -12.76 23.92 8.45
CA LYS A 395 -12.61 23.78 9.89
C LYS A 395 -13.33 22.53 10.40
N GLY A 396 -14.59 22.33 10.04
CA GLY A 396 -15.32 21.12 10.44
C GLY A 396 -14.64 19.87 9.93
N PHE A 397 -14.14 19.90 8.69
CA PHE A 397 -13.44 18.76 8.09
C PHE A 397 -12.16 18.41 8.85
N ALA A 398 -11.35 19.42 9.18
CA ALA A 398 -10.13 19.23 9.96
C ALA A 398 -10.43 18.75 11.39
N GLU A 399 -11.44 19.30 12.07
CA GLU A 399 -11.80 18.87 13.43
C GLU A 399 -12.38 17.45 13.45
N MET A 400 -13.15 17.04 12.43
CA MET A 400 -13.60 15.65 12.29
C MET A 400 -12.42 14.66 12.28
N LEU A 401 -11.36 14.98 11.52
CA LEU A 401 -10.15 14.15 11.48
C LEU A 401 -9.37 14.19 12.81
N VAL A 402 -9.31 15.33 13.49
CA VAL A 402 -8.67 15.45 14.82
C VAL A 402 -9.41 14.61 15.86
N GLU A 403 -10.74 14.76 15.94
CA GLU A 403 -11.58 13.99 16.86
C GLU A 403 -11.45 12.49 16.59
N PHE A 404 -11.45 12.10 15.31
CA PHE A 404 -11.24 10.71 14.91
C PHE A 404 -9.84 10.22 15.31
N ALA A 405 -8.78 11.00 15.07
CA ALA A 405 -7.41 10.63 15.40
C ALA A 405 -7.25 10.33 16.90
N HIS A 406 -7.76 11.20 17.77
CA HIS A 406 -7.69 10.99 19.22
C HIS A 406 -8.59 9.82 19.67
N GLY A 407 -9.84 9.78 19.21
CA GLY A 407 -10.79 8.73 19.61
C GLY A 407 -10.34 7.33 19.16
N TYR A 408 -9.97 7.20 17.89
CA TYR A 408 -9.53 5.92 17.32
C TYR A 408 -8.10 5.56 17.75
N GLY A 409 -7.20 6.54 17.92
CA GLY A 409 -5.86 6.31 18.45
C GLY A 409 -5.87 5.70 19.85
N VAL A 410 -6.76 6.18 20.74
CA VAL A 410 -6.98 5.55 22.05
C VAL A 410 -7.53 4.13 21.90
N ARG A 411 -8.55 3.95 21.05
CA ARG A 411 -9.13 2.62 20.78
C ARG A 411 -8.08 1.62 20.30
N ALA A 412 -7.29 1.96 19.30
CA ALA A 412 -6.25 1.09 18.74
C ALA A 412 -5.19 0.71 19.77
N ARG A 413 -4.84 1.61 20.70
CA ARG A 413 -3.92 1.29 21.82
C ARG A 413 -4.55 0.32 22.82
N THR A 414 -5.83 0.50 23.16
CA THR A 414 -6.56 -0.44 24.01
C THR A 414 -6.69 -1.80 23.33
N ASP A 415 -7.06 -1.83 22.05
CA ASP A 415 -7.19 -3.05 21.27
C ASP A 415 -5.86 -3.79 21.11
N HIS A 416 -4.75 -3.07 20.96
CA HIS A 416 -3.41 -3.67 20.96
C HIS A 416 -3.13 -4.42 22.27
N GLN A 417 -3.48 -3.84 23.43
CA GLN A 417 -3.32 -4.52 24.72
C GLN A 417 -4.19 -5.77 24.82
N LEU A 418 -5.45 -5.68 24.41
CA LEU A 418 -6.37 -6.81 24.37
C LEU A 418 -5.87 -7.90 23.41
N PHE A 419 -5.41 -7.51 22.22
CA PHE A 419 -4.80 -8.40 21.23
C PHE A 419 -3.59 -9.15 21.81
N VAL A 420 -2.68 -8.43 22.48
CA VAL A 420 -1.52 -9.04 23.16
C VAL A 420 -1.97 -10.04 24.22
N ASP A 421 -3.00 -9.71 24.99
CA ASP A 421 -3.56 -10.60 26.00
C ASP A 421 -4.18 -11.87 25.41
N VAL A 422 -5.00 -11.76 24.36
CA VAL A 422 -5.59 -12.94 23.72
C VAL A 422 -4.52 -13.77 23.01
N PHE A 423 -3.53 -13.14 22.38
CA PHE A 423 -2.44 -13.82 21.68
C PHE A 423 -1.54 -14.60 22.64
N ARG A 424 -1.05 -13.97 23.72
CA ARG A 424 -0.13 -14.61 24.68
C ARG A 424 -0.77 -15.76 25.45
N ASN A 425 -2.09 -15.75 25.59
CA ASN A 425 -2.86 -16.81 26.26
C ASN A 425 -3.40 -17.88 25.29
N GLY A 426 -2.98 -17.87 24.02
CA GLY A 426 -3.38 -18.89 23.04
C GLY A 426 -4.86 -18.85 22.66
N GLN A 427 -5.51 -17.71 22.81
CA GLN A 427 -6.94 -17.52 22.52
C GLN A 427 -7.19 -17.11 21.06
N LEU A 428 -6.13 -16.82 20.30
CA LEU A 428 -6.13 -16.80 18.84
C LEU A 428 -5.64 -18.17 18.35
N PRO A 429 -6.52 -19.03 17.80
CA PRO A 429 -6.15 -20.37 17.41
C PRO A 429 -5.35 -20.31 16.11
N LEU A 430 -4.03 -20.32 16.26
CA LEU A 430 -3.09 -20.53 15.16
C LEU A 430 -2.92 -22.02 14.83
N ARG A 431 -3.44 -22.92 15.68
CA ARG A 431 -3.35 -24.38 15.56
C ARG A 431 -4.61 -25.06 16.05
#